data_AF-A0A833LVQ7-F1
#
_entry.id   AF-A0A833LVQ7-F1
#
_cell.length_a   1.000
_cell.length_b   1.000
_cell.length_c   1.000
_cell.angle_alpha   90.00
_cell.angle_beta   90.00
_cell.angle_gamma   90.00
#
_symmetry.space_group_name_H-M   'P 1'
#
loop_
_entity.id
_entity.type
_entity.pdbx_description
1 polymer ?
#
loop_
_entity_poly.entity_id
_entity_poly.type
_entity_poly.pdbx_seq_one_letter_code
_entity_poly.pdbx_strand_id
1 'polypeptide(L)' 'MLNIDMRKIYNFYPIEPAPDSAALPTAGDIYYECLDCTVIVNSMPHIKSACACGNLSGSGGKLEVMDPTRVRVVKGKLK' A
#
# COMPACT_ATOMS: atom_id res chain seq x y z
N MET A 1 -0.36 -11.00 13.69
CA MET A 1 -0.11 -10.08 12.56
C MET A 1 0.84 -9.01 13.07
N LEU A 2 1.99 -8.82 12.44
CA LEU A 2 2.88 -7.72 12.80
C LEU A 2 2.24 -6.43 12.27
N ASN A 3 1.42 -5.79 13.11
CA ASN A 3 0.85 -4.45 12.86
C ASN A 3 1.96 -3.40 13.01
N ILE A 4 3.02 -3.51 12.21
CA ILE A 4 4.06 -2.50 12.15
C ILE A 4 3.49 -1.35 11.33
N ASP A 5 3.30 -0.21 11.97
CA ASP A 5 3.02 1.03 11.26
C ASP A 5 4.25 1.42 10.42
N MET A 6 4.12 1.28 9.11
CA MET A 6 5.21 1.55 8.17
C MET A 6 5.71 2.99 8.24
N ARG A 7 4.90 3.93 8.72
CA ARG A 7 5.28 5.35 8.91
C ARG A 7 6.35 5.54 9.98
N LYS A 8 6.59 4.53 10.83
CA LYS A 8 7.70 4.52 11.80
C LYS A 8 9.06 4.27 11.13
N ILE A 9 9.08 3.63 9.96
CA ILE A 9 10.30 3.20 9.27
C ILE A 9 10.55 4.04 8.01
N TYR A 10 9.48 4.44 7.32
CA TYR A 10 9.55 5.14 6.05
C TYR A 10 8.85 6.50 6.11
N ASN A 11 9.30 7.42 5.27
CA ASN A 11 8.55 8.58 4.82
C ASN A 11 7.78 8.22 3.54
N PHE A 12 6.55 8.70 3.40
CA PHE A 12 5.71 8.41 2.24
C PHE A 12 5.37 9.68 1.47
N TYR A 13 5.48 9.58 0.15
CA TYR A 13 5.21 10.68 -0.77
C TYR A 13 4.20 10.21 -1.82
N PRO A 14 3.07 10.92 -2.02
CA PRO A 14 2.14 10.61 -3.09
C PRO A 14 2.83 10.59 -4.46
N ILE A 15 2.45 9.64 -5.31
CA ILE A 15 2.87 9.67 -6.72
C ILE A 15 1.94 10.64 -7.47
N GLU A 16 2.54 11.61 -8.16
CA GLU A 16 1.82 12.54 -9.03
C GLU A 16 2.33 12.45 -10.47
N PRO A 17 1.44 12.43 -11.49
CA PRO A 17 -0.03 12.39 -11.35
C PRO A 17 -0.50 11.07 -10.72
N ALA A 18 -1.68 11.10 -10.07
CA ALA A 18 -2.27 9.91 -9.47
C ALA A 18 -2.44 8.82 -10.54
N PRO A 19 -1.92 7.59 -10.33
CA PRO A 19 -2.09 6.50 -11.28
C PRO A 19 -3.56 6.13 -11.48
N ASP A 20 -3.88 5.58 -12.65
CA ASP A 20 -5.21 5.05 -12.93
C ASP A 20 -5.53 3.90 -11.96
N SER A 21 -6.70 3.97 -11.34
CA SER A 21 -7.25 2.93 -10.47
C SER A 21 -7.37 1.56 -11.18
N ALA A 22 -7.53 1.53 -12.50
CA ALA A 22 -7.56 0.29 -13.27
C ALA A 22 -6.16 -0.34 -13.48
N ALA A 23 -5.08 0.42 -13.23
CA ALA A 23 -3.70 0.01 -13.51
C ALA A 23 -2.74 0.51 -12.41
N LEU A 24 -2.98 0.07 -11.16
CA LEU A 24 -2.12 0.44 -10.04
C LEU A 24 -0.70 -0.13 -10.22
N PRO A 25 0.35 0.71 -10.13
CA PRO A 25 1.73 0.28 -10.34
C PRO A 25 2.25 -0.48 -9.11
N THR A 26 3.04 -1.53 -9.36
CA THR A 26 3.70 -2.32 -8.31
C THR A 26 5.21 -2.21 -8.40
N ALA A 27 5.89 -1.93 -7.29
CA ALA A 27 7.35 -1.94 -7.20
C ALA A 27 7.82 -2.02 -5.74
N GLY A 28 9.10 -2.31 -5.52
CA GLY A 28 9.67 -2.43 -4.17
C GLY A 28 9.60 -1.14 -3.33
N ASP A 29 9.62 0.03 -3.97
CA ASP A 29 9.46 1.34 -3.32
C ASP A 29 8.01 1.85 -3.34
N ILE A 30 7.06 1.11 -3.91
CA ILE A 30 5.66 1.50 -4.02
C ILE A 30 4.80 0.84 -2.94
N TYR A 31 3.98 1.67 -2.32
CA TYR A 31 3.04 1.30 -1.28
C TYR A 31 1.66 1.89 -1.58
N TYR A 32 0.64 1.26 -1.04
CA TYR A 32 -0.75 1.67 -1.17
C TYR A 32 -1.26 2.16 0.17
N GLU A 33 -1.64 3.43 0.22
CA GLU A 33 -2.38 4.03 1.32
C GLU A 33 -3.87 3.78 1.09
N CYS A 34 -4.51 3.04 1.98
CA CYS A 34 -5.96 2.87 1.95
C CYS A 34 -6.64 4.17 2.40
N LEU A 35 -7.53 4.73 1.57
CA LEU A 35 -8.21 5.99 1.87
C LEU A 35 -9.28 5.86 2.97
N ASP A 36 -9.72 4.63 3.30
CA ASP A 36 -10.72 4.38 4.36
C ASP A 36 -10.11 4.33 5.76
N CYS A 37 -9.00 3.61 5.91
CA CYS A 37 -8.38 3.37 7.22
C CYS A 37 -6.97 3.93 7.35
N THR A 38 -6.46 4.61 6.31
CA THR A 38 -5.13 5.24 6.24
C THR A 38 -3.96 4.29 6.43
N VAL A 39 -4.18 2.98 6.55
CA VAL A 39 -3.10 2.00 6.65
C VAL A 39 -2.35 1.93 5.32
N ILE A 40 -1.02 1.92 5.41
CA ILE A 40 -0.13 1.78 4.26
C ILE A 40 0.36 0.33 4.18
N VAL A 41 0.16 -0.30 3.03
CA VAL A 41 0.60 -1.67 2.74
C VAL A 41 1.53 -1.65 1.53
N ASN A 42 2.60 -2.45 1.54
CA ASN A 42 3.50 -2.57 0.38
C ASN A 42 2.71 -3.12 -0.83
N SER A 43 2.97 -2.60 -2.03
CA SER A 43 2.29 -3.06 -3.27
C SER A 43 2.62 -4.52 -3.63
N MET A 44 3.74 -5.06 -3.14
CA MET A 44 4.22 -6.42 -3.34
C MET A 44 4.64 -7.05 -2.00
N PRO A 45 3.69 -7.33 -1.09
CA PRO A 45 4.01 -7.81 0.26
C PRO A 45 4.47 -9.27 0.21
N HIS A 46 5.73 -9.52 0.61
CA HIS A 46 6.22 -10.90 0.73
C HIS A 46 5.69 -11.61 1.99
N ILE A 47 5.50 -10.86 3.07
CA ILE A 47 4.87 -11.35 4.31
C ILE A 47 3.39 -10.97 4.36
N LYS A 48 2.60 -11.71 5.15
CA LYS A 48 1.16 -11.42 5.33
C LYS A 48 0.94 -10.00 5.82
N SER A 49 0.29 -9.20 4.99
CA SER A 49 0.03 -7.77 5.21
C SER A 49 -1.40 -7.45 4.79
N ALA A 50 -2.11 -6.67 5.60
CA ALA A 50 -3.47 -6.25 5.28
C ALA A 50 -3.78 -4.90 5.93
N CYS A 51 -4.70 -4.15 5.34
CA CYS A 51 -5.27 -2.98 6.00
C CYS A 51 -6.41 -3.37 6.96
N ALA A 52 -6.79 -2.47 7.86
CA ALA A 52 -7.78 -2.76 8.90
C ALA A 52 -9.21 -2.93 8.35
N CYS A 53 -9.56 -2.26 7.25
CA CYS A 53 -10.89 -2.35 6.64
C CYS A 53 -11.06 -3.48 5.62
N GLY A 54 -9.98 -4.22 5.31
CA GLY A 54 -10.01 -5.33 4.36
C GLY A 54 -9.90 -4.93 2.88
N ASN A 55 -9.77 -3.65 2.54
CA ASN A 55 -9.56 -3.21 1.15
C ASN A 55 -8.24 -3.74 0.55
N LEU A 56 -7.18 -3.83 1.35
CA LEU A 56 -5.85 -4.27 0.97
C LEU A 56 -5.50 -5.54 1.74
N SER A 57 -5.14 -6.62 1.05
CA SER A 57 -4.69 -7.87 1.68
C SER A 57 -3.73 -8.60 0.76
N GLY A 58 -2.60 -9.08 1.29
CA GLY A 58 -1.59 -9.71 0.45
C GLY A 58 -0.53 -10.50 1.21
N SER A 59 0.15 -11.36 0.46
CA SER A 59 1.31 -12.16 0.90
C SER A 59 1.99 -12.79 -0.31
N GLY A 60 3.21 -13.32 -0.14
CA GLY A 60 3.88 -14.07 -1.21
C GLY A 60 4.21 -13.25 -2.46
N GLY A 61 4.35 -11.92 -2.31
CA GLY A 61 4.64 -11.00 -3.42
C GLY A 61 3.41 -10.62 -4.23
N LYS A 62 2.20 -10.81 -3.70
CA LYS A 62 0.95 -10.37 -4.32
C LYS A 62 0.09 -9.61 -3.34
N LEU A 63 -0.55 -8.54 -3.81
CA LEU A 63 -1.53 -7.77 -3.07
C LEU A 63 -2.85 -7.78 -3.83
N GLU A 64 -3.91 -8.14 -3.14
CA GLU A 64 -5.29 -8.00 -3.60
C GLU A 64 -5.83 -6.65 -3.11
N VAL A 65 -6.49 -5.94 -4.04
CA VAL A 65 -7.14 -4.65 -3.81
C VAL A 65 -8.61 -4.82 -4.14
N MET A 66 -9.48 -4.68 -3.15
CA MET A 66 -10.93 -4.91 -3.31
C MET A 66 -11.60 -3.75 -4.06
N ASP A 67 -11.26 -2.51 -3.70
CA ASP A 67 -11.68 -1.28 -4.34
C ASP A 67 -10.46 -0.39 -4.63
N PRO A 68 -9.95 -0.42 -5.88
CA PRO A 68 -8.82 0.38 -6.32
C PRO A 68 -9.04 1.89 -6.26
N THR A 69 -10.30 2.34 -6.27
CA THR A 69 -10.63 3.78 -6.18
C THR A 69 -10.43 4.33 -4.77
N ARG A 70 -10.37 3.45 -3.77
CA ARG A 70 -10.11 3.76 -2.36
C ARG A 70 -8.63 3.61 -1.99
N VAL A 71 -7.74 3.73 -2.97
CA VAL A 71 -6.30 3.58 -2.81
C VAL A 71 -5.58 4.80 -3.34
N ARG A 72 -4.62 5.30 -2.56
CA ARG A 72 -3.61 6.25 -3.03
C ARG A 72 -2.27 5.55 -3.14
N VAL A 73 -1.60 5.72 -4.27
CA VAL A 73 -0.26 5.19 -4.50
C VAL A 73 0.76 6.16 -3.94
N VAL A 74 1.65 5.65 -3.08
CA VAL A 74 2.71 6.42 -2.44
C VAL A 74 4.06 5.72 -2.60
N LYS A 75 5.14 6.49 -2.69
CA LYS A 75 6.51 5.98 -2.61
C LYS A 75 7.02 6.04 -1.19
N GLY A 76 7.59 4.94 -0.71
CA GLY A 76 8.25 4.86 0.59
C GLY A 76 9.75 5.12 0.45
N LYS A 77 10.27 6.07 1.23
CA LYS A 77 11.72 6.33 1.38
C LYS A 77 12.13 6.07 2.82
N LEU A 78 13.19 5.28 3.02
CA LEU A 78 13.70 4.94 4.34
C LEU A 78 14.08 6.21 5.11
N LYS A 79 13.76 6.25 6.41
CA LYS A 79 14.14 7.34 7.31
C LYS A 79 15.61 7.27 7.69
#